data_AF-A0A436R1N4-F1
#
_entry.id   AF-A0A436R1N4-F1
#
_cell.length_a   1.000
_cell.length_b   1.000
_cell.length_c   1.000
_cell.angle_alpha   90.00
_cell.angle_beta   90.00
_cell.angle_gamma   90.00
#
_symmetry.space_group_name_H-M   'P 1'
#
loop_
_entity.id
_entity.type
_entity.pdbx_description
1 polymer ?
#
loop_
_entity_poly.entity_id
_entity_poly.type
_entity_poly.pdbx_seq_one_letter_code
_entity_poly.pdbx_strand_id
1 'polypeptide(L)'
;MSKLASHRPTIEAFSTRPARPASRGAAHLPPPAFRPVQLAKLVDRVPAGDRWIHEMKYDGYRILVAVGGGEARAYTRSGLDWSGRFPSI
;
A
#
# COMPACT_ATOMS: atom_id res chain seq x y z
N MET A 1 6.13 -50.24 2.30
CA MET A 1 4.97 -49.38 1.98
C MET A 1 5.17 -48.06 2.71
N SER A 2 5.26 -46.96 1.96
CA SER A 2 5.83 -45.68 2.37
C SER A 2 4.98 -44.93 3.41
N LYS A 3 5.63 -44.34 4.40
CA LYS A 3 5.02 -43.58 5.51
C LYS A 3 4.75 -42.14 5.06
N LEU A 4 3.49 -41.70 5.13
CA LEU A 4 3.07 -40.33 4.80
C LEU A 4 3.71 -39.34 5.80
N ALA A 5 4.64 -38.50 5.34
CA ALA A 5 5.20 -37.42 6.13
C ALA A 5 4.30 -36.18 6.03
N SER A 6 3.67 -35.78 7.14
CA SER A 6 2.94 -34.53 7.25
C SER A 6 3.93 -33.35 7.22
N HIS A 7 4.05 -32.67 6.08
CA HIS A 7 4.82 -31.43 6.02
C HIS A 7 3.95 -30.27 6.50
N ARG A 8 4.21 -29.81 7.73
CA ARG A 8 3.65 -28.56 8.26
C ARG A 8 4.65 -27.45 7.91
N PRO A 9 4.29 -26.41 7.15
CA PRO A 9 5.22 -25.34 6.87
C PRO A 9 5.48 -24.55 8.16
N THR A 10 6.74 -24.49 8.58
CA THR A 10 7.21 -23.56 9.61
C THR A 10 7.12 -22.15 9.03
N ILE A 11 6.21 -21.32 9.55
CA ILE A 11 6.21 -19.89 9.26
C ILE A 11 7.40 -19.30 10.03
N GLU A 12 8.47 -18.93 9.33
CA GLU A 12 9.56 -18.18 9.96
C GLU A 12 9.08 -16.79 10.37
N ALA A 13 9.39 -16.40 11.61
CA ALA A 13 8.97 -15.14 12.18
C ALA A 13 9.61 -13.96 11.43
N PHE A 14 8.79 -13.04 10.95
CA PHE A 14 9.26 -11.79 10.35
C PHE A 14 10.07 -11.00 11.38
N SER A 15 11.36 -10.82 11.10
CA SER A 15 12.28 -10.01 11.91
C SER A 15 11.78 -8.56 11.99
N THR A 16 11.39 -8.12 13.18
CA THR A 16 11.07 -6.72 13.50
C THR A 16 12.36 -5.91 13.54
N ARG A 17 12.84 -5.49 12.38
CA ARG A 17 13.93 -4.52 12.31
C ARG A 17 13.47 -3.22 12.98
N PRO A 18 14.23 -2.67 13.95
CA PRO A 18 13.84 -1.42 14.59
C PRO A 18 13.76 -0.31 13.54
N ALA A 19 12.70 0.48 13.61
CA ALA A 19 12.50 1.62 12.71
C ALA A 19 13.69 2.58 12.86
N ARG A 20 14.34 2.90 11.74
CA ARG A 20 15.43 3.89 11.71
C ARG A 20 14.85 5.23 12.19
N PRO A 21 15.49 5.93 13.15
CA PRO A 21 15.03 7.25 13.58
C PRO A 21 15.00 8.19 12.39
N ALA A 22 13.87 8.88 12.20
CA ALA A 22 13.72 9.86 11.14
C ALA A 22 14.85 10.90 11.26
N SER A 23 15.62 11.09 10.19
CA SER A 23 16.67 12.11 10.18
C SER A 23 16.01 13.49 10.33
N ARG A 24 16.57 14.33 11.21
CA ARG A 24 16.05 15.65 11.59
C ARG A 24 15.84 16.62 10.40
N GLY A 25 16.33 16.29 9.20
CA GLY A 25 16.13 17.08 7.97
C GLY A 25 14.91 16.67 7.13
N ALA A 26 14.32 15.48 7.33
CA ALA A 26 13.10 15.07 6.62
C ALA A 26 11.81 15.69 7.20
N ALA A 27 11.90 16.28 8.41
CA ALA A 27 10.77 16.79 9.17
C ALA A 27 10.07 18.02 8.54
N HIS A 28 10.61 18.61 7.47
CA HIS A 28 10.07 19.84 6.88
C HIS A 28 9.91 19.82 5.36
N LEU A 29 10.08 18.67 4.70
CA LEU A 29 9.79 18.60 3.27
C LEU A 29 8.28 18.56 3.04
N PRO A 30 7.73 19.36 2.12
CA PRO A 30 6.29 19.36 1.86
C PRO A 30 5.82 17.99 1.38
N PRO A 31 4.50 17.69 1.48
CA PRO A 31 3.95 16.48 0.89
C PRO A 31 4.36 16.36 -0.59
N PRO A 32 4.71 15.15 -1.06
CA PRO A 32 5.05 14.96 -2.46
C PRO A 32 3.88 15.36 -3.36
N ALA A 33 4.21 15.90 -4.54
CA ALA A 33 3.22 16.20 -5.55
C ALA A 33 2.49 14.93 -6.02
N PHE A 34 1.29 15.12 -6.58
CA PHE A 34 0.50 14.03 -7.15
C PHE A 34 1.31 13.21 -8.16
N ARG A 35 1.11 11.89 -8.13
CA ARG A 35 1.62 10.94 -9.12
C ARG A 35 0.46 10.11 -9.67
N PRO A 36 0.42 9.83 -10.98
CA PRO A 36 -0.61 8.98 -11.55
C PRO A 36 -0.68 7.63 -10.84
N VAL A 37 -1.90 7.20 -10.49
CA VAL A 37 -2.11 5.92 -9.81
C VAL A 37 -1.96 4.75 -10.80
N GLN A 38 -1.50 3.62 -10.29
CA GLN A 38 -1.56 2.37 -11.04
C GLN A 38 -3.01 1.93 -11.23
N LEU A 39 -3.32 1.48 -12.44
CA LEU A 39 -4.64 0.94 -12.81
C LEU A 39 -4.55 -0.58 -12.93
N ALA A 40 -5.62 -1.26 -12.51
CA ALA A 40 -5.75 -2.68 -12.76
C ALA A 40 -6.00 -2.91 -14.26
N LYS A 41 -5.28 -3.87 -14.84
CA LYS A 41 -5.57 -4.36 -16.18
C LYS A 41 -6.73 -5.34 -16.08
N LEU A 42 -7.82 -5.07 -16.78
CA LEU A 42 -8.93 -6.02 -16.88
C LEU A 42 -8.47 -7.27 -17.63
N VAL A 43 -8.78 -8.43 -17.08
CA VAL A 43 -8.45 -9.76 -17.64
C VAL A 43 -9.61 -10.71 -17.37
N ASP A 44 -9.77 -11.73 -18.22
CA ASP A 44 -10.89 -12.67 -18.12
C ASP A 44 -10.71 -13.72 -17.03
N ARG A 45 -9.47 -14.00 -16.63
CA ARG A 45 -9.13 -15.00 -15.61
C ARG A 45 -8.04 -14.50 -14.68
N VAL A 46 -8.09 -14.95 -13.43
CA VAL A 46 -7.05 -14.65 -12.43
C VAL A 46 -5.71 -15.22 -12.93
N PRO A 47 -4.62 -14.43 -12.93
CA PRO A 47 -3.29 -14.92 -13.29
C PRO A 47 -2.80 -16.03 -12.36
N ALA A 48 -2.05 -16.99 -12.91
CA ALA A 48 -1.46 -18.09 -12.15
C ALA A 48 -0.07 -17.77 -11.57
N GLY A 49 0.34 -18.52 -10.57
CA GLY A 49 1.69 -18.51 -9.97
C GLY A 49 1.77 -17.80 -8.63
N ASP A 50 2.81 -18.11 -7.87
CA ASP A 50 2.95 -17.73 -6.45
C ASP A 50 3.38 -16.26 -6.24
N ARG A 51 3.55 -15.51 -7.32
CA ARG A 51 3.89 -14.08 -7.30
C ARG A 51 2.65 -13.18 -7.17
N TRP A 52 1.45 -13.76 -7.16
CA TRP A 52 0.19 -13.03 -7.06
C TRP A 52 -0.33 -13.02 -5.62
N ILE A 53 -0.71 -11.84 -5.17
CA ILE A 53 -1.48 -11.65 -3.94
C ILE A 53 -2.92 -11.25 -4.29
N HIS A 54 -3.85 -11.51 -3.38
CA HIS A 54 -5.26 -11.17 -3.57
C HIS A 54 -5.71 -10.23 -2.45
N GLU A 55 -6.41 -9.17 -2.84
CA GLU A 55 -6.95 -8.15 -1.95
C GLU A 55 -8.45 -8.00 -2.19
N MET A 56 -9.20 -7.59 -1.15
CA MET A 56 -10.62 -7.29 -1.29
C MET A 56 -10.81 -6.06 -2.18
N LYS A 57 -11.70 -6.16 -3.17
CA LYS A 57 -12.11 -5.00 -3.96
C LYS A 57 -13.08 -4.15 -3.15
N TYR A 58 -12.69 -2.91 -2.87
CA TYR A 58 -13.60 -1.88 -2.37
C TYR A 58 -14.19 -1.08 -3.53
N ASP A 59 -15.48 -0.74 -3.42
CA ASP A 59 -16.14 0.14 -4.37
C ASP A 59 -16.30 1.53 -3.76
N GLY A 60 -15.68 2.52 -4.40
CA GLY A 60 -15.56 3.86 -3.85
C GLY A 60 -14.53 4.69 -4.62
N TYR A 61 -14.17 5.84 -4.08
CA TYR A 61 -13.18 6.73 -4.70
C TYR A 61 -11.76 6.33 -4.32
N ARG A 62 -10.90 6.13 -5.33
CA ARG A 62 -9.46 5.95 -5.10
C ARG A 62 -8.84 7.28 -4.69
N ILE A 63 -8.17 7.29 -3.54
CA ILE A 63 -7.44 8.43 -3.00
C ILE A 63 -5.95 8.07 -2.89
N LEU A 64 -5.08 8.97 -3.33
CA LEU A 64 -3.64 8.95 -3.08
C LEU A 64 -3.33 9.95 -1.97
N VAL A 65 -2.86 9.46 -0.82
CA VAL A 65 -2.49 10.32 0.32
C VAL A 65 -0.99 10.60 0.28
N ALA A 66 -0.64 11.88 0.20
CA ALA A 66 0.73 12.38 0.29
C ALA A 66 0.95 13.01 1.66
N VAL A 67 1.98 12.59 2.39
CA VAL A 67 2.29 13.08 3.74
C VAL A 67 3.71 13.65 3.77
N GLY A 68 3.87 14.83 4.35
CA GLY A 68 5.17 15.51 4.48
C GLY A 68 5.04 16.83 5.23
N GLY A 69 6.08 17.23 5.95
CA GLY A 69 6.15 18.58 6.55
C GLY A 69 5.07 18.87 7.60
N GLY A 70 4.46 17.83 8.20
CA GLY A 70 3.34 17.97 9.12
C GLY A 70 1.96 18.12 8.46
N GLU A 71 1.89 17.99 7.14
CA GLU A 71 0.66 18.08 6.35
C GLU A 71 0.34 16.76 5.65
N ALA A 72 -0.94 16.53 5.37
CA ALA A 72 -1.43 15.47 4.51
C ALA A 72 -2.26 16.08 3.36
N ARG A 73 -2.07 15.55 2.14
CA ARG A 73 -2.89 15.88 0.98
C ARG A 73 -3.54 14.64 0.40
N ALA A 74 -4.82 14.75 0.06
CA ALA A 74 -5.62 13.64 -0.46
C ALA A 74 -5.99 13.89 -1.93
N TYR A 75 -5.33 13.22 -2.86
CA TYR A 75 -5.58 13.38 -4.29
C TYR A 75 -6.54 12.33 -4.83
N THR A 76 -7.48 12.73 -5.69
CA THR A 76 -8.30 11.77 -6.46
C THR A 76 -7.45 11.01 -7.48
N ARG A 77 -8.04 9.96 -8.08
CA ARG A 77 -7.46 9.24 -9.23
C ARG A 77 -6.98 10.17 -10.37
N SER A 78 -7.67 11.29 -10.60
CA SER A 78 -7.33 12.27 -11.65
C SER A 78 -6.45 13.43 -11.15
N GLY A 79 -6.03 13.43 -9.89
CA GLY A 79 -5.12 14.44 -9.32
C GLY A 79 -5.80 15.67 -8.73
N LEU A 80 -7.13 15.66 -8.55
CA LEU A 80 -7.81 16.75 -7.83
C LEU A 80 -7.49 16.68 -6.35
N ASP A 81 -7.18 17.81 -5.73
CA ASP A 81 -7.00 17.89 -4.28
C ASP A 81 -8.37 17.86 -3.57
N TRP A 82 -8.59 16.81 -2.80
CA TRP A 82 -9.79 16.54 -1.98
C TRP A 82 -9.49 16.54 -0.48
N SER A 83 -8.39 17.15 -0.04
CA SER A 83 -8.01 17.18 1.39
C SER A 83 -9.15 17.75 2.26
N GLY A 84 -9.82 18.82 1.80
CA GLY A 84 -10.97 19.39 2.51
C GLY A 84 -12.22 18.50 2.58
N ARG A 85 -12.32 17.44 1.76
CA ARG A 85 -13.44 16.47 1.83
C ARG A 85 -13.23 15.40 2.90
N PHE A 86 -12.01 15.28 3.43
CA PHE A 86 -11.65 14.28 4.43
C PHE A 86 -11.05 14.93 5.68
N PRO A 87 -11.81 15.74 6.42
CA PRO A 87 -11.29 16.49 7.56
C PRO A 87 -10.85 15.61 8.75
N SER A 88 -11.24 14.33 8.76
CA SER A 88 -10.88 13.37 9.79
C SER A 88 -9.76 12.40 9.39
N ILE A 89 -9.18 12.55 8.20
CA ILE A 89 -8.05 11.74 7.70
C ILE A 89 -6.75 12.49 7.92
#